data_AF-A0A1Z2LC71-F1
#
_entry.id   AF-A0A1Z2LC71-F1
#
_cell.length_a   1.000
_cell.length_b   1.000
_cell.length_c   1.000
_cell.angle_alpha   90.00
_cell.angle_beta   90.00
_cell.angle_gamma   90.00
#
_symmetry.space_group_name_H-M   'P 1'
#
loop_
_entity.id
_entity.type
_entity.pdbx_description
1 polymer ?
#
loop_
_entity_poly.entity_id
_entity_poly.type
_entity_poly.pdbx_seq_one_letter_code
_entity_poly.pdbx_strand_id
1 'polypeptide(L)' 'MSTHDDRVRRYAHLWSTPSDRWVIWHATDGTMVFDTMTNCPEFIDDGPTLRGVLRRMRDAGAPETDDYPGGPC' A
#
# COMPACT_ATOMS: atom_id res chain seq x y z
N MET A 1 -24.59 -0.99 -2.47
CA MET A 1 -23.22 -1.15 -1.94
C MET A 1 -22.26 -0.82 -3.07
N SER A 2 -21.37 0.14 -2.85
CA SER A 2 -20.51 0.68 -3.91
C SER A 2 -19.41 -0.32 -4.23
N THR A 3 -19.39 -0.83 -5.46
CA THR A 3 -18.39 -1.78 -5.99
C THR A 3 -16.94 -1.34 -5.69
N HIS A 4 -16.71 -0.04 -5.57
CA HIS A 4 -15.43 0.53 -5.18
C HIS A 4 -15.01 0.19 -3.74
N ASP A 5 -15.90 0.24 -2.75
CA ASP A 5 -15.58 -0.12 -1.37
C ASP A 5 -15.27 -1.61 -1.25
N ASP A 6 -16.02 -2.45 -1.98
CA ASP A 6 -15.73 -3.89 -2.06
C ASP A 6 -14.36 -4.16 -2.68
N ARG A 7 -13.98 -3.41 -3.73
CA ARG A 7 -12.65 -3.53 -4.35
C ARG A 7 -11.54 -3.15 -3.39
N VAL A 8 -11.69 -2.06 -2.63
CA VAL A 8 -10.73 -1.64 -1.62
C VAL A 8 -10.63 -2.71 -0.52
N ARG A 9 -11.76 -3.21 0.00
CA ARG A 9 -11.76 -4.21 1.09
C ARG A 9 -11.01 -5.50 0.77
N ARG A 10 -10.85 -5.88 -0.51
CA ARG A 10 -10.00 -7.02 -0.90
C ARG A 10 -8.54 -6.87 -0.45
N TYR A 11 -8.09 -5.62 -0.30
CA TYR A 11 -6.75 -5.27 0.15
C TYR A 11 -6.66 -5.01 1.66
N ALA A 12 -7.69 -5.37 2.44
CA ALA A 12 -7.72 -5.09 3.87
C ALA A 12 -6.50 -5.60 4.65
N HIS A 13 -5.85 -6.66 4.16
CA HIS A 13 -4.62 -7.22 4.72
C HIS A 13 -3.44 -6.23 4.76
N LEU A 14 -3.46 -5.16 3.96
CA LEU A 14 -2.43 -4.12 3.92
C LEU A 14 -2.51 -3.15 5.11
N TRP A 15 -3.64 -3.10 5.83
CA TRP A 15 -3.85 -2.21 6.97
C TRP A 15 -4.56 -2.86 8.17
N SER A 16 -4.97 -4.13 8.06
CA SER A 16 -5.67 -4.84 9.14
C SER A 16 -4.75 -5.25 10.28
N THR A 17 -3.45 -5.39 10.01
CA THR A 17 -2.46 -5.78 11.00
C THR A 17 -1.35 -4.73 11.01
N PRO A 18 -1.08 -4.06 12.15
CA PRO A 18 0.05 -3.16 12.25
C PRO A 18 1.32 -3.97 12.04
N SER A 19 1.93 -3.81 10.87
CA SER A 19 3.15 -4.50 10.49
C SER A 19 4.00 -3.55 9.66
N ASP A 20 5.28 -3.45 10.00
CA ASP A 20 6.29 -2.71 9.22
C ASP A 20 6.56 -3.35 7.84
N ARG A 21 5.78 -4.38 7.49
CA ARG A 21 5.78 -5.06 6.21
C ARG A 21 5.34 -4.13 5.08
N TRP A 22 4.25 -3.40 5.29
CA TRP A 22 3.60 -2.63 4.24
C TRP A 22 3.97 -1.16 4.37
N VAL A 23 4.68 -0.65 3.38
CA VAL A 23 5.15 0.74 3.33
C VAL A 23 4.49 1.45 2.17
N ILE A 24 4.05 2.69 2.37
CA ILE A 24 3.66 3.57 1.26
C ILE A 24 4.95 4.16 0.69
N TRP A 25 5.24 3.84 -0.57
CA TRP A 25 6.45 4.31 -1.24
C TRP A 25 6.10 5.34 -2.31
N HIS A 26 6.69 6.52 -2.21
CA HIS A 26 6.62 7.58 -3.21
C HIS A 26 7.76 7.44 -4.23
N ALA A 27 7.64 6.45 -5.11
CA ALA A 27 8.57 6.28 -6.21
C ALA A 27 8.47 7.44 -7.21
N THR A 28 9.51 7.64 -8.03
CA THR A 28 9.56 8.65 -9.09
C THR A 28 8.36 8.55 -10.05
N ASP A 29 7.90 7.34 -10.33
CA ASP A 29 6.80 7.07 -11.26
C ASP A 29 5.41 7.10 -10.60
N GLY A 30 5.34 7.28 -9.28
CA GLY A 30 4.10 7.40 -8.52
C GLY A 30 4.13 6.75 -7.15
N THR A 31 3.06 7.00 -6.38
CA THR A 31 2.88 6.39 -5.06
C THR A 31 2.30 4.99 -5.17
N MET A 32 2.93 4.02 -4.50
CA MET A 32 2.52 2.62 -4.48
C MET A 32 2.63 2.03 -3.09
N VAL A 33 2.15 0.80 -2.93
CA VAL A 33 2.36 0.01 -1.72
C VAL A 33 3.54 -0.91 -1.95
N PHE A 34 4.43 -1.02 -0.96
CA PHE A 34 5.61 -1.85 -1.03
C PHE A 34 5.60 -2.90 0.08
N ASP A 35 5.92 -4.14 -0.28
CA ASP A 35 6.08 -5.26 0.64
C ASP A 35 7.56 -5.41 0.99
N THR A 36 7.95 -4.98 2.20
CA THR A 36 9.33 -5.08 2.67
C THR A 36 9.75 -6.53 2.93
N MET A 37 8.81 -7.46 3.11
CA MET A 37 9.15 -8.89 3.28
C MET A 37 9.50 -9.57 1.96
N THR A 38 8.82 -9.22 0.87
CA THR A 38 9.10 -9.79 -0.47
C THR A 38 9.98 -8.88 -1.32
N ASN A 39 10.32 -7.70 -0.80
CA ASN A 39 11.09 -6.66 -1.47
C ASN A 39 10.50 -6.21 -2.81
N CYS A 40 9.16 -6.23 -2.91
CA CYS A 40 8.42 -6.00 -4.16
C CYS A 40 7.29 -4.97 -3.98
N PRO A 41 7.00 -4.16 -5.01
CA PRO A 41 5.78 -3.38 -5.07
C PRO A 41 4.53 -4.27 -5.18
N GLU A 42 3.48 -3.92 -4.43
CA GLU A 42 2.16 -4.50 -4.57
C GLU A 42 1.43 -3.83 -5.74
N PHE A 43 1.03 -4.63 -6.73
CA PHE A 43 0.39 -4.10 -7.93
C PHE A 43 -1.12 -3.91 -7.72
N ILE A 44 -1.56 -2.66 -7.72
CA ILE A 44 -2.97 -2.26 -7.66
C ILE A 44 -3.32 -1.54 -8.97
N ASP A 45 -4.02 -2.23 -9.84
CA ASP A 45 -4.31 -1.84 -11.23
C ASP A 45 -5.26 -0.65 -11.36
N ASP A 46 -6.16 -0.46 -10.39
CA ASP A 46 -7.19 0.56 -10.41
C ASP A 46 -6.80 1.79 -9.57
N GLY A 47 -6.54 2.92 -10.23
CA GLY A 47 -6.15 4.18 -9.57
C GLY A 47 -7.12 4.67 -8.47
N PRO A 48 -8.45 4.62 -8.65
CA PRO A 48 -9.39 4.86 -7.56
C PRO A 48 -9.17 3.90 -6.37
N THR A 49 -9.05 2.60 -6.62
CA THR A 49 -8.82 1.58 -5.59
C THR A 49 -7.51 1.81 -4.87
N LEU A 50 -6.43 2.12 -5.59
CA LEU A 50 -5.14 2.50 -5.02
C LEU A 50 -5.28 3.70 -4.05
N ARG A 51 -5.97 4.77 -4.45
CA ARG A 51 -6.24 5.91 -3.55
C ARG A 51 -7.01 5.50 -2.30
N GLY A 52 -7.98 4.61 -2.43
CA GLY A 52 -8.74 4.06 -1.31
C GLY A 52 -7.87 3.24 -0.36
N VAL A 53 -7.00 2.40 -0.90
CA VAL A 53 -6.03 1.57 -0.14
C VAL A 53 -5.03 2.45 0.59
N LEU A 54 -4.38 3.39 -0.11
CA LEU A 54 -3.42 4.32 0.48
C LEU A 54 -4.04 5.10 1.64
N ARG A 55 -5.27 5.60 1.49
CA ARG A 55 -5.97 6.27 2.59
C ARG A 55 -6.13 5.36 3.81
N ARG A 56 -6.54 4.10 3.62
CA ARG A 56 -6.73 3.15 4.74
C ARG A 56 -5.41 2.78 5.42
N MET A 57 -4.35 2.64 4.65
CA MET A 57 -3.00 2.41 5.19
C MET A 57 -2.53 3.59 6.04
N ARG A 58 -2.74 4.82 5.58
CA ARG A 58 -2.46 6.04 6.37
C ARG A 58 -3.28 6.11 7.64
N ASP A 59 -4.58 5.83 7.55
CA ASP A 59 -5.48 5.80 8.71
C ASP A 59 -5.04 4.75 9.75
N ALA A 60 -4.38 3.67 9.31
CA ALA A 60 -3.82 2.64 10.17
C ALA A 60 -2.38 2.93 10.66
N GLY A 61 -1.77 4.03 10.23
CA GLY A 61 -0.42 4.44 10.62
C GLY A 61 0.70 3.71 9.87
N ALA A 62 0.45 3.26 8.63
CA ALA A 62 1.50 2.67 7.81
C ALA A 62 2.65 3.67 7.57
N PRO A 63 3.92 3.22 7.62
CA PRO A 63 5.06 4.07 7.29
C PRO A 63 4.97 4.57 5.84
N GLU A 64 5.39 5.81 5.60
CA GLU A 64 5.50 6.42 4.27
C GLU A 64 6.94 6.91 4.04
N THR A 65 7.46 6.71 2.83
CA THR A 65 8.84 7.10 2.49
C THR A 65 8.99 7.44 1.00
N ASP A 66 9.91 8.36 0.70
CA ASP A 66 10.39 8.64 -0.65
C ASP A 66 11.58 7.74 -1.02
N ASP A 67 12.40 7.38 -0.03
CA ASP A 67 13.53 6.47 -0.20
C ASP A 67 13.05 5.04 -0.47
N TYR A 68 13.84 4.27 -1.22
CA TYR A 68 13.53 2.86 -1.49
C TYR A 68 13.39 2.08 -0.17
N PRO A 69 12.19 1.54 0.16
CA PRO A 69 11.90 0.90 1.44
C PRO A 69 12.46 -0.52 1.55
N GLY A 70 13.02 -1.04 0.46
CA GLY A 70 13.53 -2.38 0.37
C GLY A 70 14.87 -2.58 1.07
N GLY A 71 15.13 -3.83 1.47
CA GLY A 71 16.44 -4.25 1.97
C GLY A 71 17.44 -4.50 0.84
N PRO A 72 18.76 -4.49 1.13
CA PRO A 72 19.75 -4.99 0.19
C PRO A 72 19.45 -6.46 -0.16
N CYS A 73 19.39 -6.75 -1.47
CA CYS A 73 19.17 -8.09 -2.01
C CYS A 73 20.34 -9.04 -1.73
#